data_AF-A0ABD0LDZ2-F1
#
_entry.id   AF-A0ABD0LDZ2-F1
#
_cell.length_a   1.000
_cell.length_b   1.000
_cell.length_c   1.000
_cell.angle_alpha   90.00
_cell.angle_beta   90.00
_cell.angle_gamma   90.00
#
_symmetry.space_group_name_H-M   'P 1'
#
loop_
_entity.id
_entity.type
_entity.pdbx_description
1 polymer ?
#
loop_
_entity_poly.entity_id
_entity_poly.type
_entity_poly.pdbx_seq_one_letter_code
_entity_poly.pdbx_strand_id
1 'polypeptide(L)'
;MCHEGHKVEFVLVQLVTGGCMVLLAVTARLELFFLLCVVAGLHRACLYVVPYAATNEIIHKEAEDKKSGRQRVGTAISIVTAMIPLAFCVLYPWTGALTEWTGVVSTPLWVAATFSSLAAVSFLFV
;
A
#
# COMPACT_ATOMS: atom_id res chain seq x y z
N MET A 1 -23.49 1.27 5.23
CA MET A 1 -23.19 0.95 3.81
C MET A 1 -21.92 1.61 3.28
N CYS A 2 -21.38 2.71 3.85
CA CYS A 2 -20.09 3.28 3.40
C CYS A 2 -18.81 2.56 3.86
N HIS A 3 -18.90 1.65 4.84
CA HIS A 3 -17.73 1.05 5.49
C HIS A 3 -16.95 0.04 4.61
N GLU A 4 -17.61 -0.60 3.64
CA GLU A 4 -16.97 -1.58 2.76
C GLU A 4 -16.38 -0.97 1.48
N GLY A 5 -16.85 0.23 1.08
CA GLY A 5 -16.40 0.88 -0.16
C GLY A 5 -14.90 1.12 -0.18
N HIS A 6 -14.34 1.64 0.91
CA HIS A 6 -12.92 1.99 1.00
C HIS A 6 -12.02 0.74 1.01
N LYS A 7 -12.53 -0.39 1.53
CA LYS A 7 -11.83 -1.69 1.50
C LYS A 7 -11.76 -2.24 0.09
N VAL A 8 -12.87 -2.23 -0.63
CA VAL A 8 -12.94 -2.70 -2.02
C VAL A 8 -12.07 -1.83 -2.92
N GLU A 9 -12.11 -0.50 -2.77
CA GLU A 9 -11.26 0.42 -3.51
C GLU A 9 -9.76 0.14 -3.29
N PHE A 10 -9.35 -0.04 -2.03
CA PHE A 10 -7.95 -0.33 -1.71
C PHE A 10 -7.49 -1.66 -2.31
N VAL A 11 -8.29 -2.73 -2.14
CA VAL A 11 -7.96 -4.05 -2.67
C VAL A 11 -7.89 -4.02 -4.20
N LEU A 12 -8.85 -3.37 -4.86
CA LEU A 12 -8.87 -3.27 -6.31
C LEU A 12 -7.65 -2.51 -6.84
N VAL A 13 -7.31 -1.39 -6.22
CA VAL A 13 -6.13 -0.60 -6.61
C VAL A 13 -4.83 -1.38 -6.39
N GLN A 14 -4.72 -2.15 -5.31
CA GLN A 14 -3.57 -3.03 -5.09
C GLN A 14 -3.48 -4.13 -6.15
N LEU A 15 -4.58 -4.82 -6.45
CA LEU A 15 -4.59 -5.87 -7.47
C LEU A 15 -4.25 -5.34 -8.86
N VAL A 16 -4.79 -4.18 -9.24
CA VAL A 16 -4.47 -3.53 -10.53
C VAL A 16 -3.00 -3.11 -10.57
N THR A 17 -2.48 -2.55 -9.49
CA THR A 17 -1.06 -2.14 -9.39
C THR A 17 -0.13 -3.35 -9.49
N GLY A 18 -0.38 -4.40 -8.69
CA GLY A 18 0.38 -5.65 -8.73
C GLY A 18 0.32 -6.32 -10.09
N GLY A 19 -0.85 -6.34 -10.73
CA GLY A 19 -1.04 -6.85 -12.10
C GLY A 19 -0.21 -6.09 -13.13
N CYS A 20 -0.18 -4.76 -13.06
CA CYS A 20 0.65 -3.94 -13.95
C CYS A 20 2.14 -4.21 -13.74
N MET A 21 2.59 -4.40 -12.49
CA MET A 21 3.98 -4.76 -12.19
C MET A 21 4.37 -6.12 -12.75
N VAL A 22 3.51 -7.14 -12.63
CA VAL A 22 3.73 -8.48 -13.20
C VAL A 22 3.76 -8.41 -14.73
N LEU A 23 2.82 -7.72 -15.35
CA LEU A 23 2.77 -7.57 -16.81
C LEU A 23 4.02 -6.87 -17.35
N LEU A 24 4.47 -5.80 -16.68
CA LEU A 24 5.69 -5.09 -17.03
C LEU A 24 6.93 -5.98 -16.84
N ALA A 25 6.99 -6.76 -15.75
CA ALA A 25 8.09 -7.68 -15.46
C ALA A 25 8.24 -8.78 -16.53
N VAL A 26 7.14 -9.26 -17.10
CA VAL A 26 7.14 -10.33 -18.12
C VAL A 26 7.40 -9.79 -19.52
N THR A 27 6.80 -8.66 -19.89
CA THR A 27 6.75 -8.21 -21.29
C THR A 27 7.77 -7.12 -21.63
N ALA A 28 8.31 -6.42 -20.63
CA ALA A 28 9.25 -5.31 -20.79
C ALA A 28 8.80 -4.21 -21.78
N ARG A 29 7.47 -4.02 -21.95
CA ARG A 29 6.91 -3.03 -22.87
C ARG A 29 6.83 -1.64 -22.25
N LEU A 30 7.25 -0.64 -23.00
CA LEU A 30 7.25 0.77 -22.57
C LEU A 30 5.84 1.34 -22.35
N GLU A 31 4.85 0.85 -23.10
CA GLU A 31 3.44 1.22 -22.93
C GLU A 31 2.92 0.87 -21.52
N LEU A 32 3.31 -0.31 -21.01
CA LEU A 32 2.94 -0.77 -19.68
C LEU A 32 3.66 0.01 -18.58
N PHE A 33 4.85 0.54 -18.85
CA PHE A 33 5.53 1.43 -17.93
C PHE A 33 4.72 2.72 -17.72
N PHE A 34 4.24 3.35 -18.80
CA PHE A 34 3.38 4.54 -18.68
C PHE A 34 2.06 4.25 -17.98
N LEU A 35 1.43 3.09 -18.29
CA LEU A 35 0.23 2.66 -17.59
C LEU A 35 0.50 2.48 -16.09
N LEU A 36 1.61 1.83 -15.74
CA LEU A 36 2.03 1.66 -14.34
C LEU A 36 2.25 3.01 -13.65
N CYS A 37 2.82 4.02 -14.32
CA CYS A 37 2.97 5.36 -13.73
C CYS A 37 1.63 6.01 -13.36
N VAL A 38 0.61 5.89 -14.22
CA VAL A 38 -0.75 6.40 -13.96
C VAL A 38 -1.36 5.65 -12.77
N VAL A 39 -1.29 4.32 -12.81
CA VAL A 39 -1.83 3.46 -11.74
C VAL A 39 -1.10 3.71 -10.41
N ALA A 40 0.21 3.93 -10.42
CA ALA A 40 0.99 4.27 -9.23
C ALA A 40 0.57 5.62 -8.62
N GLY A 41 0.14 6.58 -9.44
CA GLY A 41 -0.46 7.83 -8.96
C GLY A 41 -1.75 7.60 -8.17
N LEU A 42 -2.64 6.74 -8.69
CA LEU A 42 -3.87 6.34 -8.00
C LEU A 42 -3.56 5.53 -6.73
N HIS A 43 -2.63 4.59 -6.82
CA HIS A 43 -2.17 3.78 -5.68
C HIS A 43 -1.65 4.64 -4.54
N ARG A 44 -0.85 5.65 -4.86
CA ARG A 44 -0.37 6.62 -3.89
C ARG A 44 -1.52 7.33 -3.20
N ALA A 45 -2.51 7.83 -3.92
CA ALA A 45 -3.67 8.49 -3.33
C ALA A 45 -4.42 7.55 -2.35
N CYS A 46 -4.63 6.29 -2.72
CA CYS A 46 -5.26 5.30 -1.84
C CYS A 46 -4.42 4.99 -0.59
N LEU A 47 -3.11 4.83 -0.72
CA LEU A 47 -2.20 4.58 0.42
C LEU A 47 -2.19 5.71 1.45
N TYR A 48 -2.39 6.96 1.02
CA TYR A 48 -2.43 8.11 1.93
C TYR A 48 -3.80 8.41 2.51
N VAL A 49 -4.89 7.87 1.96
CA VAL A 49 -6.26 8.18 2.42
C VAL A 49 -6.86 7.02 3.19
N VAL A 50 -6.80 5.79 2.65
CA VAL A 50 -7.54 4.65 3.18
C VAL A 50 -7.06 4.22 4.58
N PRO A 51 -5.75 4.09 4.86
CA PRO A 51 -5.30 3.71 6.20
C PRO A 51 -5.68 4.72 7.28
N TYR A 52 -5.70 6.02 6.94
CA TYR A 52 -6.12 7.08 7.85
C TYR A 52 -7.62 7.04 8.10
N ALA A 53 -8.42 6.84 7.06
CA ALA A 53 -9.87 6.68 7.19
C ALA A 53 -10.21 5.47 8.06
N ALA A 54 -9.61 4.31 7.79
CA ALA A 54 -9.82 3.08 8.56
C ALA A 54 -9.38 3.24 10.03
N THR A 55 -8.21 3.85 10.27
CA THR A 55 -7.71 4.12 11.62
C THR A 55 -8.64 5.06 12.38
N ASN A 56 -9.13 6.12 11.73
CA ASN A 56 -10.04 7.07 12.35
C ASN A 56 -11.38 6.41 12.71
N GLU A 57 -11.94 5.58 11.83
CA GLU A 57 -13.18 4.82 12.09
C GLU A 57 -13.04 3.85 13.27
N ILE A 58 -11.95 3.08 13.33
CA ILE A 58 -11.67 2.15 14.45
C ILE A 58 -11.65 2.92 15.77
N ILE A 59 -10.94 4.04 15.82
CA ILE A 59 -10.77 4.79 17.06
C ILE A 59 -12.05 5.53 17.46
N HIS A 60 -12.84 6.02 16.49
CA HIS A 60 -14.16 6.59 16.79
C HIS A 60 -15.09 5.55 17.44
N LYS A 61 -15.11 4.32 16.93
CA LYS A 61 -15.87 3.22 17.57
C LYS A 61 -15.36 2.92 18.98
N GLU A 62 -14.04 2.85 19.19
CA GLU A 62 -13.47 2.61 20.52
C GLU A 62 -13.67 3.78 21.50
N ALA A 63 -13.75 5.01 20.99
CA ALA A 63 -13.94 6.22 21.79
C ALA A 63 -15.39 6.42 22.24
N GLU A 64 -16.38 5.96 21.44
CA GLU A 64 -17.77 5.86 21.88
C GLU A 64 -17.91 4.88 23.06
N ASP A 65 -17.11 3.80 23.05
CA ASP A 65 -17.11 2.79 24.12
C ASP A 65 -16.30 3.19 25.37
N LYS A 66 -15.30 4.08 25.26
CA LYS A 66 -14.42 4.46 26.38
C LYS A 66 -14.07 5.96 26.37
N LYS A 67 -14.33 6.66 27.48
CA LYS A 67 -14.13 8.11 27.75
C LYS A 67 -12.70 8.70 27.59
N SER A 68 -11.78 8.04 26.88
CA SER A 68 -10.35 8.42 26.74
C SER A 68 -9.89 8.61 25.27
N GLY A 69 -10.81 8.85 24.33
CA GLY A 69 -10.54 8.72 22.89
C GLY A 69 -9.50 9.66 22.27
N ARG A 70 -9.40 10.93 22.72
CA ARG A 70 -8.72 11.99 21.93
C ARG A 70 -7.19 11.84 21.83
N GLN A 71 -6.53 11.35 22.89
CA GLN A 71 -5.07 11.16 22.88
C GLN A 71 -4.65 9.93 22.07
N ARG A 72 -5.49 8.89 22.01
CA ARG A 72 -5.23 7.66 21.25
C ARG A 72 -5.32 7.87 19.73
N VAL A 73 -6.23 8.74 19.27
CA VAL A 73 -6.35 9.13 17.85
C VAL A 73 -5.03 9.68 17.31
N GLY A 74 -4.44 10.66 18.00
CA GLY A 74 -3.21 11.32 17.55
C GLY A 74 -2.04 10.33 17.45
N THR A 75 -1.90 9.44 18.43
CA THR A 75 -0.84 8.41 18.43
C THR A 75 -1.01 7.42 17.28
N ALA A 76 -2.21 6.89 17.06
CA ALA A 76 -2.45 5.92 15.99
C ALA A 76 -2.22 6.52 14.59
N ILE A 77 -2.71 7.75 14.35
CA ILE A 77 -2.46 8.48 13.11
C ILE A 77 -0.96 8.68 12.91
N SER A 78 -0.23 9.10 13.95
CA SER A 78 1.23 9.31 13.86
C SER A 78 2.01 8.03 13.52
N ILE A 79 1.56 6.87 14.03
CA ILE A 79 2.14 5.57 13.69
C ILE A 79 1.92 5.27 12.20
N VAL A 80 0.68 5.40 11.71
CA VAL A 80 0.37 5.18 10.29
C VAL A 80 1.19 6.11 9.39
N THR A 81 1.33 7.39 9.76
CA THR A 81 2.16 8.34 9.02
C THR A 81 3.63 7.94 9.00
N ALA A 82 4.17 7.43 10.12
CA ALA A 82 5.57 7.03 10.22
C ALA A 82 5.89 5.75 9.42
N MET A 83 4.91 4.84 9.23
CA MET A 83 5.14 3.59 8.49
C MET A 83 5.51 3.80 7.03
N ILE A 84 4.97 4.83 6.37
CA ILE A 84 5.23 5.11 4.96
C ILE A 84 6.72 5.43 4.69
N PRO A 85 7.33 6.46 5.32
CA PRO A 85 8.75 6.75 5.12
C PRO A 85 9.65 5.61 5.62
N LEU A 86 9.29 4.91 6.70
CA LEU A 86 10.03 3.74 7.17
C LEU A 86 10.07 2.62 6.12
N ALA A 87 8.94 2.36 5.44
CA ALA A 87 8.91 1.40 4.35
C ALA A 87 9.85 1.78 3.21
N PHE A 88 9.94 3.07 2.84
CA PHE A 88 10.91 3.55 1.84
C PHE A 88 12.36 3.36 2.28
N CYS A 89 12.68 3.68 3.54
CA CYS A 89 14.03 3.50 4.09
C CYS A 89 14.50 2.04 4.05
N VAL A 90 13.59 1.07 4.20
CA VAL A 90 13.92 -0.36 4.16
C VAL A 90 13.93 -0.89 2.73
N LEU A 91 12.89 -0.60 1.94
CA LEU A 91 12.70 -1.20 0.62
C LEU A 91 13.67 -0.68 -0.43
N TYR A 92 14.06 0.59 -0.37
CA TYR A 92 14.98 1.18 -1.35
C TYR A 92 16.37 0.52 -1.36
N PRO A 93 17.12 0.46 -0.24
CA PRO A 93 18.42 -0.20 -0.24
C PRO A 93 18.31 -1.70 -0.51
N TRP A 94 17.24 -2.34 -0.01
CA TRP A 94 17.05 -3.78 -0.18
C TRP A 94 16.78 -4.16 -1.65
N THR A 95 15.92 -3.42 -2.36
CA THR A 95 15.65 -3.68 -3.79
C THR A 95 16.85 -3.38 -4.68
N GLY A 96 17.66 -2.37 -4.34
CA GLY A 96 18.94 -2.09 -5.01
C GLY A 96 19.91 -3.26 -4.87
N ALA A 97 20.19 -3.68 -3.64
CA ALA A 97 21.08 -4.83 -3.37
C ALA A 97 20.59 -6.13 -4.03
N LEU A 98 19.27 -6.34 -4.04
CA LEU A 98 18.67 -7.53 -4.65
C LEU A 98 18.84 -7.55 -6.19
N THR A 99 18.77 -6.38 -6.83
CA THR A 99 19.00 -6.25 -8.28
C THR A 99 20.46 -6.51 -8.62
N GLU A 100 21.39 -5.99 -7.81
CA GLU A 100 22.83 -6.22 -7.98
C GLU A 100 23.20 -7.69 -7.81
N TRP A 101 22.62 -8.37 -6.80
CA TRP A 101 22.91 -9.78 -6.56
C TRP A 101 22.30 -10.74 -7.58
N THR A 102 21.08 -10.44 -8.06
CA THR A 102 20.39 -11.29 -9.06
C THR A 102 20.82 -11.00 -10.49
N GLY A 103 21.32 -9.79 -10.78
CA GLY A 103 21.59 -9.32 -12.14
C GLY A 103 20.34 -9.11 -13.00
N VAL A 104 19.13 -9.22 -12.41
CA VAL A 104 17.86 -9.19 -13.12
C VAL A 104 17.10 -7.91 -12.77
N VAL A 105 16.91 -7.04 -13.75
CA VAL A 105 16.28 -5.71 -13.59
C VAL A 105 14.78 -5.82 -13.22
N SER A 106 14.12 -6.92 -13.54
CA SER A 106 12.71 -7.15 -13.19
C SER A 106 12.51 -7.61 -11.74
N THR A 107 13.57 -7.96 -11.00
CA THR A 107 13.45 -8.49 -9.63
C THR A 107 12.68 -7.56 -8.67
N PRO A 108 12.91 -6.23 -8.66
CA PRO A 108 12.13 -5.31 -7.84
C PRO A 108 10.63 -5.30 -8.17
N LEU A 109 10.26 -5.53 -9.44
CA LEU A 109 8.86 -5.56 -9.86
C LEU A 109 8.13 -6.78 -9.29
N TRP A 110 8.78 -7.95 -9.27
CA TRP A 110 8.24 -9.17 -8.66
C TRP A 110 8.06 -9.02 -7.15
N VAL A 111 9.05 -8.43 -6.49
CA VAL A 111 8.99 -8.13 -5.07
C VAL A 111 7.84 -7.16 -4.78
N ALA A 112 7.74 -6.07 -5.53
CA ALA A 112 6.67 -5.08 -5.36
C ALA A 112 5.27 -5.68 -5.58
N ALA A 113 5.10 -6.54 -6.60
CA ALA A 113 3.84 -7.24 -6.84
C ALA A 113 3.46 -8.18 -5.68
N THR A 114 4.45 -8.83 -5.07
CA THR A 114 4.25 -9.71 -3.91
C THR A 114 3.79 -8.91 -2.69
N PHE A 115 4.44 -7.78 -2.39
CA PHE A 115 4.01 -6.90 -1.29
C PHE A 115 2.65 -6.27 -1.55
N SER A 116 2.34 -5.90 -2.79
CA SER A 116 1.01 -5.38 -3.15
C SER A 116 -0.08 -6.41 -2.91
N SER A 117 0.18 -7.68 -3.27
CA SER A 117 -0.74 -8.80 -3.00
C SER A 117 -0.90 -9.06 -1.50
N LEU A 118 0.21 -9.06 -0.75
CA LEU A 118 0.17 -9.22 0.70
C LEU A 118 -0.60 -8.09 1.39
N ALA A 119 -0.46 -6.86 0.92
CA ALA A 119 -1.20 -5.70 1.41
C ALA A 119 -2.70 -5.83 1.14
N ALA A 120 -3.08 -6.27 -0.07
CA ALA A 120 -4.48 -6.54 -0.41
C ALA A 120 -5.09 -7.61 0.49
N VAL A 121 -4.38 -8.72 0.70
CA VAL A 121 -4.83 -9.81 1.58
C VAL A 121 -4.94 -9.35 3.03
N SER A 122 -3.93 -8.64 3.55
CA SER A 122 -3.94 -8.12 4.92
C SER A 122 -5.14 -7.20 5.17
N PHE A 123 -5.50 -6.37 4.19
CA PHE A 123 -6.63 -5.43 4.31
C PHE A 123 -8.01 -6.09 4.21
N LEU A 124 -8.10 -7.32 3.70
CA LEU A 124 -9.34 -8.11 3.74
C LEU A 124 -9.64 -8.66 5.14
N PHE A 125 -8.62 -8.84 5.99
CA PHE A 125 -8.76 -9.39 7.33
C PHE A 125 -8.88 -8.33 8.45
N VAL A 126 -8.65 -7.06 8.13
CA VAL A 126 -8.93 -5.89 8.98
C VAL A 126 -10.32 -5.37 8.62
#